data_AF-A0A1M6XK27-F1
#
_entry.id   AF-A0A1M6XK27-F1
#
_cell.length_a   1.000
_cell.length_b   1.000
_cell.length_c   1.000
_cell.angle_alpha   90.00
_cell.angle_beta   90.00
_cell.angle_gamma   90.00
#
_symmetry.space_group_name_H-M   'P 1'
#
loop_
_entity.id
_entity.type
_entity.pdbx_description
1 polymer ?
#
loop_
_entity_poly.entity_id
_entity_poly.type
_entity_poly.pdbx_seq_one_letter_code
_entity_poly.pdbx_strand_id
1 'polypeptide(L)'
;METKQPDTTANRTNPADNKPKRARGFAAMDPETQRRIASEGGKASHQSGRGHRFTPEEARAAGRKGGQATRRPPQANGAGA
;
A
#
# COMPACT_ATOMS: atom_id res chain seq x y z
N MET A 1 -14.43 38.32 1.86
CA MET A 1 -14.67 36.97 1.31
C MET A 1 -13.36 36.54 0.66
N GLU A 2 -12.43 36.01 1.46
CA GLU A 2 -11.06 35.70 1.03
C GLU A 2 -11.03 34.30 0.41
N THR A 3 -10.75 34.22 -0.90
CA THR A 3 -10.57 32.95 -1.61
C THR A 3 -9.22 32.36 -1.23
N LYS A 4 -9.20 31.41 -0.31
CA LYS A 4 -8.02 30.61 0.02
C LYS A 4 -7.80 29.57 -1.08
N GLN A 5 -6.83 29.84 -1.96
CA GLN A 5 -6.31 28.88 -2.93
C GLN A 5 -5.72 27.66 -2.21
N PRO A 6 -5.92 26.41 -2.67
CA PRO A 6 -5.17 25.26 -2.18
C PRO A 6 -3.87 25.11 -2.98
N ASP A 7 -2.73 25.36 -2.33
CA ASP A 7 -1.39 25.06 -2.87
C ASP A 7 -1.21 23.54 -3.01
N THR A 8 -1.56 23.02 -4.19
CA THR A 8 -1.18 21.67 -4.61
C THR A 8 0.30 21.69 -4.93
N THR A 9 1.16 21.44 -3.94
CA THR A 9 2.60 21.27 -4.18
C THR A 9 2.82 19.93 -4.89
N ALA A 10 2.69 19.97 -6.21
CA ALA A 10 3.10 18.92 -7.11
C ALA A 10 4.63 18.70 -6.99
N ASN A 11 4.96 17.41 -6.84
CA ASN A 11 6.25 16.76 -7.00
C ASN A 11 7.30 17.55 -7.83
N ARG A 12 8.22 18.22 -7.14
CA ARG A 12 9.48 18.73 -7.73
C ARG A 12 10.52 17.62 -7.67
N THR A 13 10.56 16.74 -8.67
CA THR A 13 11.70 15.83 -8.88
C THR A 13 12.87 16.64 -9.46
N ASN A 14 13.85 16.93 -8.62
CA ASN A 14 15.07 17.67 -8.98
C ASN A 14 16.01 16.71 -9.75
N PRO A 15 16.51 17.07 -10.95
CA PRO A 15 17.33 16.16 -11.79
C PRO A 15 18.68 15.74 -11.17
N ALA A 16 19.08 16.36 -10.04
CA ALA A 16 20.25 15.99 -9.25
C ALA A 16 20.09 14.65 -8.48
N ASP A 17 18.87 14.11 -8.37
CA ASP A 17 18.61 12.82 -7.71
C ASP A 17 18.94 11.58 -8.57
N ASN A 18 19.45 11.77 -9.79
CA ASN A 18 19.85 10.71 -10.72
C ASN A 18 21.17 9.99 -10.37
N LYS A 19 21.76 10.23 -9.19
CA LYS A 19 22.93 9.44 -8.74
C LYS A 19 22.45 8.06 -8.26
N PRO A 20 23.04 6.95 -8.73
CA PRO A 20 22.66 5.62 -8.27
C PRO A 20 22.89 5.53 -6.75
N LYS A 21 21.79 5.46 -5.99
CA LYS A 21 21.81 5.30 -4.54
C LYS A 21 22.50 3.97 -4.26
N ARG A 22 23.60 4.01 -3.52
CA ARG A 22 24.29 2.79 -3.08
C ARG A 22 23.35 2.00 -2.19
N ALA A 23 23.21 0.70 -2.46
CA ALA A 23 22.46 -0.20 -1.60
C ALA A 23 23.09 -0.16 -0.19
N ARG A 24 22.26 -0.10 0.85
CA ARG A 24 22.67 -0.07 2.26
C ARG A 24 21.71 -0.93 3.08
N GLY A 25 22.16 -1.38 4.25
CA GLY A 25 21.35 -2.17 5.18
C GLY A 25 20.84 -3.45 4.52
N PHE A 26 19.54 -3.72 4.67
CA PHE A 26 18.89 -4.93 4.14
C PHE A 26 19.07 -5.12 2.63
N ALA A 27 19.09 -4.03 1.86
CA ALA A 27 19.25 -4.07 0.41
C ALA A 27 20.70 -4.34 -0.03
N ALA A 28 21.68 -4.20 0.87
CA ALA A 28 23.09 -4.49 0.59
C ALA A 28 23.53 -5.90 1.03
N MET A 29 22.64 -6.67 1.67
CA MET A 29 22.94 -8.03 2.09
C MET A 29 22.98 -9.01 0.91
N ASP A 30 23.60 -10.16 1.15
CA ASP A 30 23.51 -11.30 0.23
C ASP A 30 22.04 -11.76 0.06
N PRO A 31 21.61 -12.18 -1.15
CA PRO A 31 20.23 -12.59 -1.41
C PRO A 31 19.71 -13.73 -0.53
N GLU A 32 20.55 -14.69 -0.13
CA GLU A 32 20.14 -15.79 0.74
C GLU A 32 19.87 -15.28 2.16
N THR A 33 20.75 -14.42 2.66
CA THR A 33 20.59 -13.77 3.97
C THR A 33 19.34 -12.91 4.00
N GLN A 34 19.12 -12.12 2.94
CA GLN A 34 17.93 -11.29 2.77
C GLN A 34 16.65 -12.14 2.78
N ARG A 35 16.62 -13.24 2.03
CA ARG A 35 15.48 -14.16 1.96
C ARG A 35 15.20 -14.79 3.32
N ARG A 36 16.25 -15.21 4.04
CA ARG A 36 16.12 -15.81 5.37
C ARG A 36 15.49 -14.83 6.35
N ILE A 37 16.03 -13.62 6.46
CA ILE A 37 15.52 -12.58 7.38
C ILE A 37 14.09 -12.18 7.00
N ALA A 38 13.78 -12.02 5.70
CA ALA A 38 12.41 -11.74 5.26
C ALA A 38 11.43 -12.86 5.65
N SER A 39 11.84 -14.11 5.46
CA SER A 39 11.05 -15.29 5.82
C SER A 39 10.82 -15.37 7.33
N GLU A 40 11.87 -15.17 8.13
CA GLU A 40 11.80 -15.12 9.59
C GLU A 40 10.91 -13.97 10.08
N GLY A 41 11.02 -12.78 9.49
CA GLY A 41 10.19 -11.62 9.82
C GLY A 41 8.70 -11.85 9.53
N GLY A 42 8.37 -12.49 8.40
CA GLY A 42 7.01 -12.86 8.06
C GLY A 42 6.42 -13.90 9.03
N LYS A 43 7.20 -14.94 9.35
CA LYS A 43 6.82 -15.98 10.33
C LYS A 43 6.61 -15.38 11.72
N ALA A 44 7.55 -14.55 12.19
CA ALA A 44 7.47 -13.89 13.48
C ALA A 44 6.23 -12.98 13.57
N SER A 45 5.92 -12.24 12.50
CA SER A 45 4.73 -11.40 12.44
C SER A 45 3.45 -12.23 12.60
N HIS A 46 3.35 -13.37 11.90
CA HIS A 46 2.22 -14.28 12.02
C HIS A 46 2.13 -14.95 13.40
N GLN A 47 3.26 -15.44 13.91
CA GLN A 47 3.36 -16.10 15.21
C GLN A 47 3.09 -15.16 16.37
N SER A 48 3.44 -13.87 16.24
CA SER A 48 3.22 -12.87 17.29
C SER A 48 1.76 -12.76 17.69
N GLY A 49 0.82 -13.22 16.85
CA GLY A 49 -0.58 -13.33 17.22
C GLY A 49 -1.24 -11.99 17.54
N ARG A 50 -0.56 -10.87 17.26
CA ARG A 50 -1.07 -9.49 17.44
C ARG A 50 -2.14 -9.12 16.41
N GLY A 51 -2.59 -10.09 15.61
CA GLY A 51 -3.71 -9.91 14.69
C GLY A 51 -5.02 -9.85 15.45
N HIS A 52 -5.87 -8.90 15.06
CA HIS A 52 -7.25 -8.86 15.50
C HIS A 52 -7.98 -10.14 15.06
N ARG A 53 -8.55 -10.88 16.01
CA ARG A 53 -9.45 -11.99 15.69
C ARG A 53 -10.83 -11.43 15.41
N PHE A 54 -11.23 -11.49 14.14
CA PHE A 54 -12.59 -11.12 13.75
C PHE A 54 -13.60 -12.11 14.34
N THR A 55 -14.67 -11.55 14.90
CA THR A 55 -15.88 -12.34 15.13
C THR A 55 -16.52 -12.67 13.77
N PRO A 56 -17.37 -13.73 13.67
CA PRO A 56 -18.04 -14.06 12.42
C PRO A 56 -18.87 -12.91 11.82
N GLU A 57 -19.46 -12.09 12.67
CA GLU A 57 -20.20 -10.90 12.26
C GLU A 57 -19.28 -9.83 11.66
N GLU A 58 -18.16 -9.56 12.33
CA GLU A 58 -17.20 -8.55 11.91
C GLU A 58 -16.51 -8.94 10.60
N ALA A 59 -16.15 -10.21 10.43
CA ALA A 59 -15.63 -10.75 9.18
C ALA A 59 -16.64 -10.57 8.04
N ARG A 60 -17.94 -10.83 8.29
CA ARG A 60 -19.01 -10.65 7.31
C ARG A 60 -19.21 -9.17 6.97
N ALA A 61 -19.14 -8.27 7.96
CA ALA A 61 -19.24 -6.83 7.73
C ALA A 61 -18.07 -6.29 6.91
N ALA A 62 -16.83 -6.67 7.26
CA ALA A 62 -15.63 -6.31 6.53
C ALA A 62 -15.65 -6.85 5.08
N GLY A 63 -16.08 -8.11 4.89
CA GLY A 63 -16.23 -8.70 3.56
C GLY A 63 -17.29 -7.99 2.70
N ARG A 64 -18.44 -7.62 3.27
CA ARG A 64 -19.44 -6.80 2.58
C ARG A 64 -18.88 -5.44 2.17
N LYS A 65 -18.19 -4.75 3.08
CA LYS A 65 -17.57 -3.45 2.81
C LYS A 65 -16.52 -3.54 1.70
N GLY A 66 -15.65 -4.56 1.76
CA GLY A 66 -14.67 -4.83 0.70
C GLY A 66 -15.34 -5.09 -0.64
N GLY A 67 -16.35 -5.96 -0.68
CA GLY A 67 -17.12 -6.24 -1.90
C GLY A 67 -17.84 -5.03 -2.48
N GLN A 68 -18.32 -4.10 -1.65
CA GLN A 68 -18.90 -2.83 -2.11
C GLN A 68 -17.83 -1.90 -2.69
N ALA A 69 -16.65 -1.81 -2.07
CA ALA A 69 -15.55 -0.97 -2.54
C ALA A 69 -14.98 -1.46 -3.89
N THR A 70 -14.94 -2.78 -4.11
CA THR A 70 -14.45 -3.37 -5.38
C THR A 70 -15.49 -3.32 -6.50
N ARG A 71 -16.78 -3.11 -6.20
CA ARG A 71 -17.78 -2.87 -7.24
C ARG A 71 -17.51 -1.49 -7.85
N ARG A 72 -16.69 -1.47 -8.91
CA ARG A 72 -16.62 -0.33 -9.81
C ARG A 72 -18.04 -0.09 -10.35
N PRO A 73 -18.64 1.10 -10.17
CA PRO A 73 -19.90 1.39 -10.83
C PRO A 73 -19.71 1.18 -12.34
N PRO A 74 -20.71 0.63 -13.06
CA PRO A 74 -20.61 0.51 -14.50
C PRO A 74 -20.32 1.91 -15.06
N GLN A 75 -19.20 2.03 -15.77
CA GLN A 75 -18.81 3.26 -16.45
C GLN A 75 -19.92 3.54 -17.48
N ALA A 76 -20.85 4.44 -17.16
CA ALA A 76 -21.88 4.89 -18.08
C ALA A 76 -21.24 5.82 -19.12
N ASN A 77 -20.47 5.27 -20.05
CA ASN A 77 -19.97 5.98 -21.22
C ASN A 77 -20.09 5.04 -22.42
N GLY A 78 -21.17 5.22 -23.20
CA GLY A 78 -21.40 4.45 -24.42
C GLY A 78 -22.77 4.59 -25.08
N ALA A 79 -23.52 5.68 -24.83
CA ALA A 79 -24.72 6.02 -25.60
C ALA A 79 -24.53 7.41 -26.20
N GLY A 80 -24.02 7.45 -27.43
CA GLY A 80 -23.67 8.68 -28.14
C GLY A 80 -22.89 8.37 -29.41
N ALA A 81 -23.49 7.63 -30.33
CA ALA A 81 -23.19 7.61 -31.77
C ALA A 81 -24.44 7.09 -32.50
#